data_AF-A0A0L0N1R0-F1
#
_entry.id   AF-A0A0L0N1R0-F1
#
_cell.length_a   1.000
_cell.length_b   1.000
_cell.length_c   1.000
_cell.angle_alpha   90.00
_cell.angle_beta   90.00
_cell.angle_gamma   90.00
#
_symmetry.space_group_name_H-M   'P 1'
#
loop_
_entity.id
_entity.type
_entity.pdbx_description
1 polymer ?
#
loop_
_entity_poly.entity_id
_entity_poly.type
_entity_poly.pdbx_seq_one_letter_code
_entity_poly.pdbx_strand_id
1 'polypeptide(L)'
;MDTPRSILLPDDGLEDDNERLYEFNTENFGDSFSISHRDVNSFEPITGRIYESYPTDRIVVFRPRKGKKMFGCIRVLERETAAQDEVTKKKKSPVWEEKRGGGPYVGLIPSECRFEAILVEIKFIMKR
;
A
#
# COMPACT_ATOMS: atom_id res chain seq x y z
N MET A 1 -15.64 9.73 10.52
CA MET A 1 -15.64 8.48 9.74
C MET A 1 -14.24 7.92 9.80
N ASP A 2 -14.08 6.61 9.95
CA ASP A 2 -12.76 5.99 9.86
C ASP A 2 -12.25 6.09 8.42
N THR A 3 -11.07 6.66 8.23
CA THR A 3 -10.44 6.75 6.90
C THR A 3 -10.22 5.33 6.36
N PRO A 4 -10.73 5.00 5.16
CA PRO A 4 -10.47 3.70 4.55
C PRO A 4 -8.95 3.46 4.42
N ARG A 5 -8.52 2.20 4.56
CA ARG A 5 -7.09 1.84 4.51
C ARG A 5 -6.66 1.30 3.15
N SER A 6 -7.60 0.76 2.39
CA SER A 6 -7.45 0.33 1.01
C SER A 6 -8.70 0.75 0.23
N ILE A 7 -8.52 1.15 -1.03
CA ILE A 7 -9.61 1.54 -1.94
C ILE A 7 -9.31 0.97 -3.32
N LEU A 8 -10.30 0.31 -3.92
CA LEU A 8 -10.26 -0.10 -5.33
C LEU A 8 -10.42 1.15 -6.21
N LEU A 9 -9.55 1.32 -7.20
CA LEU A 9 -9.67 2.45 -8.12
C LEU A 9 -10.92 2.31 -9.00
N PRO A 10 -11.61 3.42 -9.29
CA PRO A 10 -12.90 3.41 -9.99
C PRO A 10 -12.80 3.13 -11.49
N ASP A 11 -11.65 3.42 -12.12
CA ASP A 11 -11.43 3.22 -13.54
C ASP A 11 -10.02 2.70 -13.85
N ASP A 12 -9.92 1.90 -14.91
CA ASP A 12 -8.64 1.42 -15.44
C ASP A 12 -7.86 2.61 -16.03
N GLY A 13 -6.61 2.80 -15.58
CA GLY A 13 -5.72 3.85 -16.10
C GLY A 13 -5.57 5.05 -15.17
N LEU A 14 -6.41 5.19 -14.14
CA LEU A 14 -6.22 6.20 -13.09
C LEU A 14 -4.85 6.05 -12.41
N GLU A 15 -4.35 4.82 -12.27
CA GLU A 15 -3.04 4.56 -11.65
C GLU A 15 -1.83 5.10 -12.44
N ASP A 16 -2.03 5.36 -13.73
CA ASP A 16 -1.03 5.87 -14.66
C ASP A 16 -1.11 7.41 -14.79
N ASP A 17 -2.22 8.05 -14.40
CA ASP A 17 -2.40 9.51 -14.36
C ASP A 17 -2.07 10.06 -12.97
N ASN A 18 -0.84 10.57 -12.81
CA ASN A 18 -0.36 11.07 -11.52
C ASN A 18 -1.19 12.24 -10.95
N GLU A 19 -1.80 13.07 -11.79
CA GLU A 19 -2.56 14.24 -11.35
C GLU A 19 -3.93 13.82 -10.82
N ARG A 20 -4.68 13.06 -11.63
CA ARG A 20 -5.97 12.50 -11.20
C ARG A 20 -5.82 11.56 -10.00
N LEU A 21 -4.74 10.77 -9.97
CA LEU A 21 -4.46 9.90 -8.84
C LEU A 21 -4.15 10.70 -7.57
N TYR A 22 -3.43 11.82 -7.68
CA TYR A 22 -3.17 12.70 -6.54
C TYR A 22 -4.47 13.28 -5.99
N GLU A 23 -5.34 13.83 -6.84
CA GLU A 23 -6.66 14.35 -6.45
C GLU A 23 -7.51 13.28 -5.75
N PHE A 24 -7.59 12.10 -6.35
CA PHE A 24 -8.31 10.96 -5.77
C PHE A 24 -7.80 10.62 -4.36
N ASN A 25 -6.50 10.63 -4.15
CA ASN A 25 -5.91 10.32 -2.83
C ASN A 25 -6.18 11.40 -1.80
N THR A 26 -6.06 12.68 -2.17
CA THR A 26 -6.40 13.79 -1.27
C THR A 26 -7.87 13.73 -0.86
N GLU A 27 -8.78 13.42 -1.78
CA GLU A 27 -10.21 13.29 -1.48
C GLU A 27 -10.50 12.14 -0.49
N ASN A 28 -9.83 10.99 -0.68
CA ASN A 28 -10.15 9.78 0.07
C ASN A 28 -9.35 9.60 1.38
N PHE A 29 -8.11 10.09 1.42
CA PHE A 29 -7.20 9.90 2.56
C PHE A 29 -6.81 11.22 3.26
N GLY A 30 -7.23 12.38 2.73
CA GLY A 30 -6.86 13.71 3.22
C GLY A 30 -5.44 14.12 2.81
N ASP A 31 -4.98 15.31 3.21
CA ASP A 31 -3.66 15.84 2.79
C ASP A 31 -2.49 15.54 3.76
N SER A 32 -2.74 14.80 4.83
CA SER A 32 -1.80 14.61 5.94
C SER A 32 -0.77 13.50 5.74
N PHE A 33 -0.84 12.72 4.66
CA PHE A 33 0.09 11.62 4.43
C PHE A 33 1.46 12.13 3.97
N SER A 34 2.54 11.70 4.62
CA SER A 34 3.91 12.10 4.26
C SER A 34 4.52 11.09 3.30
N ILE A 35 4.24 11.41 2.05
CA ILE A 35 4.55 10.71 0.84
C ILE A 35 6.01 10.18 0.80
N SER A 36 6.15 8.92 0.39
CA SER A 36 7.43 8.20 0.40
C SER A 36 8.47 8.89 -0.47
N HIS A 37 9.61 9.29 0.11
CA HIS A 37 10.80 9.78 -0.58
C HIS A 37 11.58 8.68 -1.35
N ARG A 38 10.91 7.65 -1.91
CA ARG A 38 11.58 6.60 -2.69
C ARG A 38 11.42 6.82 -4.19
N ASP A 39 12.52 6.66 -4.92
CA ASP A 39 12.68 6.83 -6.38
C ASP A 39 11.91 5.83 -7.28
N VAL A 40 10.86 5.16 -6.78
CA VAL A 40 10.10 4.19 -7.58
C VAL A 40 8.88 4.88 -8.20
N ASN A 41 9.13 5.63 -9.26
CA ASN A 41 8.10 6.33 -10.05
C ASN A 41 7.37 5.41 -11.05
N SER A 42 7.79 4.16 -11.18
CA SER A 42 7.25 3.17 -12.12
C SER A 42 6.75 1.94 -11.41
N PHE A 43 5.89 1.17 -12.08
CA PHE A 43 5.38 -0.08 -11.55
C PHE A 43 6.46 -1.17 -11.52
N GLU A 44 6.71 -1.72 -10.34
CA GLU A 44 7.64 -2.82 -10.13
C GLU A 44 6.90 -4.14 -9.85
N PRO A 45 7.19 -5.24 -10.60
CA PRO A 45 6.51 -6.51 -10.42
C PRO A 45 7.10 -7.31 -9.25
N ILE A 46 6.35 -7.42 -8.15
CA ILE A 46 6.74 -8.13 -6.94
C ILE A 46 6.17 -9.55 -6.90
N THR A 47 7.03 -10.55 -6.76
CA THR A 47 6.60 -11.95 -6.54
C THR A 47 6.27 -12.20 -5.07
N GLY A 48 7.09 -11.69 -4.16
CA GLY A 48 6.92 -11.76 -2.71
C GLY A 48 7.98 -10.92 -2.02
N ARG A 49 7.59 -9.85 -1.32
CA ARG A 49 8.53 -8.95 -0.61
C ARG A 49 7.88 -8.32 0.61
N ILE A 50 8.64 -8.20 1.68
CA ILE A 50 8.31 -7.37 2.84
C ILE A 50 9.04 -6.03 2.69
N TYR A 51 8.29 -4.95 2.84
CA TYR A 51 8.78 -3.59 2.86
C TYR A 51 8.86 -3.11 4.31
N GLU A 52 10.01 -2.55 4.67
CA GLU A 52 10.24 -2.00 6.00
C GLU A 52 9.28 -0.85 6.33
N SER A 53 9.16 -0.62 7.64
CA SER A 53 8.43 0.53 8.17
C SER A 53 9.10 1.83 7.79
N TYR A 54 8.30 2.90 7.76
CA TYR A 54 8.77 4.26 7.51
C TYR A 54 8.21 5.18 8.59
N PRO A 55 8.92 6.28 8.94
CA PRO A 55 8.45 7.23 9.95
C PRO A 55 7.15 7.95 9.58
N THR A 56 6.75 7.87 8.31
CA THR A 56 5.61 8.61 7.75
C THR A 56 4.62 7.70 7.06
N ASP A 57 3.37 8.15 6.98
CA ASP A 57 2.31 7.47 6.25
C ASP A 57 2.62 7.46 4.74
N ARG A 58 2.49 6.31 4.09
CA ARG A 58 2.79 6.13 2.66
C ARG A 58 1.55 5.73 1.91
N ILE A 59 1.39 6.26 0.70
CA ILE A 59 0.41 5.76 -0.26
C ILE A 59 1.12 4.92 -1.31
N VAL A 60 0.58 3.71 -1.52
CA VAL A 60 1.10 2.74 -2.49
C VAL A 60 -0.04 2.32 -3.40
N VAL A 61 0.21 2.35 -4.71
CA VAL A 61 -0.67 1.71 -5.68
C VAL A 61 -0.26 0.27 -5.85
N PHE A 62 -1.24 -0.62 -5.87
CA PHE A 62 -1.08 -2.04 -6.11
C PHE A 62 -1.93 -2.42 -7.30
N ARG A 63 -1.41 -3.19 -8.25
CA ARG A 63 -2.22 -3.72 -9.35
C ARG A 63 -1.83 -5.15 -9.72
N PRO A 64 -2.71 -5.93 -10.35
CA PRO A 64 -2.33 -7.20 -10.93
C PRO A 64 -1.15 -7.03 -11.90
N ARG A 65 -0.24 -8.01 -11.92
CA ARG A 65 0.84 -8.04 -12.92
C ARG A 65 0.27 -7.94 -14.34
N LYS A 66 0.99 -7.31 -15.26
CA LYS A 66 0.59 -7.23 -16.67
C LYS A 66 0.21 -8.62 -17.22
N GLY A 67 -0.97 -8.72 -17.83
CA GLY A 67 -1.52 -9.98 -18.37
C GLY A 67 -2.11 -10.93 -17.31
N LYS A 68 -2.16 -10.53 -16.04
CA LYS A 68 -2.88 -11.23 -14.96
C LYS A 68 -4.13 -10.44 -14.58
N LYS A 69 -5.18 -11.16 -14.20
CA LYS A 69 -6.45 -10.55 -13.77
C LYS A 69 -6.49 -10.23 -12.27
N MET A 70 -5.64 -10.86 -11.48
CA MET A 70 -5.66 -10.78 -10.01
C MET A 70 -4.24 -10.74 -9.46
N PHE A 71 -4.07 -10.11 -8.30
CA PHE A 71 -2.86 -10.26 -7.48
C PHE A 71 -3.05 -11.33 -6.39
N GLY A 72 -1.97 -11.69 -5.70
CA GLY A 72 -2.00 -12.70 -4.65
C GLY A 72 -2.50 -12.16 -3.32
N CYS A 73 -1.70 -11.29 -2.70
CA CYS A 73 -1.96 -10.75 -1.37
C CYS A 73 -1.21 -9.43 -1.15
N ILE A 74 -1.87 -8.50 -0.47
CA ILE A 74 -1.27 -7.29 0.10
C ILE A 74 -1.62 -7.31 1.59
N ARG A 75 -0.65 -7.11 2.47
CA ARG A 75 -0.89 -7.10 3.91
C ARG A 75 -0.07 -6.03 4.59
N VAL A 76 -0.72 -5.16 5.36
CA VAL A 76 -0.05 -4.21 6.25
C VAL A 76 -0.02 -4.78 7.66
N LEU A 77 1.15 -4.80 8.27
CA LEU A 77 1.38 -5.38 9.59
C LEU A 77 1.44 -4.29 10.65
N GLU A 78 0.94 -4.59 11.85
CA GLU A 78 1.06 -3.69 12.99
C GLU A 78 2.52 -3.29 13.27
N ARG A 79 2.69 -2.05 13.77
CA ARG A 79 3.98 -1.53 14.21
C ARG A 79 4.65 -2.45 15.22
N GLU A 80 5.96 -2.57 15.12
CA GLU A 80 6.75 -3.28 16.12
C GLU A 80 7.04 -2.32 17.29
N THR A 81 6.44 -2.56 18.46
CA THR A 81 6.76 -1.76 19.65
C THR A 81 7.85 -2.44 20.46
N ALA A 82 8.78 -1.68 21.05
CA ALA A 82 9.85 -2.21 21.91
C ALA A 82 9.35 -3.05 23.12
N ALA A 83 8.07 -2.95 23.48
CA ALA A 83 7.43 -3.75 24.52
C ALA A 83 6.91 -5.12 24.04
N GLN A 84 7.07 -5.47 22.76
CA GLN A 84 6.77 -6.79 22.23
C GLN A 84 8.00 -7.68 22.38
N ASP A 85 8.24 -8.13 23.62
CA ASP A 85 9.25 -9.15 23.92
C ASP A 85 9.10 -10.37 23.00
N GLU A 86 10.24 -10.98 22.63
CA GLU A 86 10.35 -12.19 21.81
C GLU A 86 9.49 -13.38 22.28
N VAL A 87 8.97 -13.30 23.51
CA VAL A 87 8.18 -14.31 24.21
C VAL A 87 6.73 -14.40 23.70
N THR A 88 6.21 -13.38 23.02
CA THR A 88 4.91 -13.50 22.32
C THR A 88 5.05 -13.17 20.85
N LYS A 89 5.57 -14.14 20.07
CA LYS A 89 5.30 -14.26 18.63
C LYS A 89 3.81 -14.50 18.35
N LYS A 90 2.91 -13.69 18.91
CA LYS A 90 1.57 -13.54 18.34
C LYS A 90 1.84 -13.12 16.90
N LYS A 91 1.37 -13.94 15.94
CA LYS A 91 1.36 -13.55 14.52
C LYS A 91 0.78 -12.14 14.48
N LYS A 92 1.61 -11.15 14.09
CA LYS A 92 1.18 -9.75 14.03
C LYS A 92 -0.10 -9.71 13.23
N SER A 93 -1.19 -9.25 13.85
CA SER A 93 -2.45 -9.09 13.14
C SER A 93 -2.25 -8.07 12.03
N PRO A 94 -2.83 -8.28 10.85
CA PRO A 94 -2.76 -7.27 9.81
C PRO A 94 -3.59 -6.05 10.24
N VAL A 95 -3.04 -4.85 10.05
CA VAL A 95 -3.80 -3.59 10.11
C VAL A 95 -4.89 -3.63 9.04
N TRP A 96 -4.54 -4.14 7.86
CA TRP A 96 -5.47 -4.51 6.81
C TRP A 96 -4.80 -5.51 5.86
N GLU A 97 -5.61 -6.27 5.14
CA GLU A 97 -5.15 -7.16 4.08
C GLU A 97 -6.14 -7.22 2.92
N GLU A 98 -5.60 -7.31 1.71
CA GLU A 98 -6.36 -7.58 0.49
C GLU A 98 -5.88 -8.90 -0.11
N LYS A 99 -6.81 -9.84 -0.30
CA LYS A 99 -6.51 -11.18 -0.84
C LYS A 99 -7.20 -11.35 -2.18
N ARG A 100 -6.45 -11.82 -3.19
CA ARG A 100 -7.00 -12.14 -4.52
C ARG A 100 -7.84 -11.00 -5.12
N GLY A 101 -7.38 -9.75 -4.95
CA GLY A 101 -8.07 -8.60 -5.53
C GLY A 101 -7.89 -8.52 -7.05
N GLY A 102 -8.92 -8.03 -7.72
CA GLY A 102 -8.92 -7.70 -9.14
C GLY A 102 -8.90 -6.18 -9.31
N GLY A 103 -8.21 -5.70 -10.34
CA GLY A 103 -8.04 -4.27 -10.59
C GLY A 103 -7.02 -3.58 -9.67
N PRO A 104 -6.70 -2.32 -9.93
CA PRO A 104 -5.74 -1.54 -9.17
C PRO A 104 -6.34 -0.99 -7.87
N TYR A 105 -5.58 -1.04 -6.79
CA TYR A 105 -5.92 -0.54 -5.46
C TYR A 105 -4.95 0.53 -5.03
N VAL A 106 -5.44 1.47 -4.23
CA VAL A 106 -4.59 2.35 -3.43
C VAL A 106 -4.66 1.91 -1.98
N GLY A 107 -3.48 1.73 -1.37
CA GLY A 107 -3.36 1.42 0.06
C GLY A 107 -2.64 2.53 0.81
N LEU A 108 -3.23 2.96 1.92
CA LEU A 108 -2.60 3.80 2.92
C LEU A 108 -1.86 2.92 3.92
N ILE A 109 -0.54 2.99 3.90
CA ILE A 109 0.37 2.30 4.82
C ILE A 109 0.70 3.29 5.95
N PRO A 110 0.22 3.06 7.18
CA PRO A 110 0.51 3.96 8.28
C PRO A 110 2.01 3.98 8.61
N SER A 111 2.45 5.08 9.21
CA SER A 111 3.77 5.20 9.83
C SER A 111 4.06 4.03 10.76
N GLU A 112 5.33 3.66 10.81
CA GLU A 112 5.86 2.55 11.60
C GLU A 112 5.31 1.16 11.23
N CYS A 113 4.51 1.03 10.17
CA CYS A 113 3.97 -0.25 9.70
C CYS A 113 4.79 -0.81 8.53
N ARG A 114 5.10 -2.11 8.60
CA ARG A 114 5.62 -2.89 7.47
C ARG A 114 4.48 -3.33 6.57
N PHE A 115 4.77 -3.67 5.32
CA PHE A 115 3.79 -4.35 4.48
C PHE A 115 4.41 -5.44 3.61
N GLU A 116 3.61 -6.45 3.30
CA GLU A 116 3.93 -7.58 2.44
C GLU A 116 3.15 -7.46 1.12
N ALA A 117 3.83 -7.70 0.02
CA ALA A 117 3.27 -7.67 -1.33
C ALA A 117 3.61 -8.97 -2.08
N ILE A 118 2.59 -9.68 -2.56
CA ILE A 118 2.72 -11.00 -3.22
C ILE A 118 1.97 -11.01 -4.54
N LEU A 119 2.69 -11.37 -5.61
CA LEU A 119 2.18 -11.48 -6.99
C LEU A 119 1.45 -10.21 -7.46
N VAL A 120 2.06 -9.04 -7.28
CA VAL A 120 1.45 -7.72 -7.51
C VAL A 120 2.49 -6.78 -8.16
N GLU A 121 2.04 -5.80 -8.94
CA GLU A 121 2.86 -4.64 -9.31
C GLU A 121 2.61 -3.51 -8.34
N ILE A 122 3.66 -2.83 -7.87
CA ILE A 122 3.52 -1.69 -6.96
C ILE A 122 4.12 -0.42 -7.53
N LYS A 123 3.56 0.73 -7.16
CA LYS A 123 4.10 2.06 -7.42
C LYS A 123 3.91 2.92 -6.17
N PHE A 124 4.94 3.64 -5.75
CA PHE A 124 4.82 4.59 -4.65
C PHE A 124 4.35 5.93 -5.21
N ILE A 125 3.40 6.57 -4.53
CA ILE A 125 2.90 7.88 -4.96
C ILE A 125 3.74 8.97 -4.30
N MET A 126 4.22 9.93 -5.11
CA MET A 126 4.96 11.12 -4.68
C MET A 126 4.06 12.38 -4.65
N LYS A 127 4.27 13.32 -3.71
CA LYS A 127 3.77 14.71 -3.85
C LYS A 127 4.75 15.43 -4.72
N ARG A 128 4.26 16.34 -5.54
CA ARG A 128 5.11 17.43 -6.03
C ARG A 128 5.55 18.33 -4.88
#